data_AF-A0A839P1H7-F1
#
_entry.id   AF-A0A839P1H7-F1
#
_cell.length_a   1.000
_cell.length_b   1.000
_cell.length_c   1.000
_cell.angle_alpha   90.00
_cell.angle_beta   90.00
_cell.angle_gamma   90.00
#
_symmetry.space_group_name_H-M   'P 1'
#
loop_
_entity.id
_entity.type
_entity.pdbx_description
1 polymer ?
#
loop_
_entity_poly.entity_id
_entity_poly.type
_entity_poly.pdbx_seq_one_letter_code
_entity_poly.pdbx_strand_id
1 'polypeptide(L)'
;MRIGCAVLLTGLLIPSASRAVEAQADVVSFVGTARHHIGERVTLDHCHLVYATEEEITCVGLLPRDAAGDVRMAGKLLIRVGAAEASGHRRALAHCAGGALNGSCEVSVSGEVFDASRSFGLDEARLIGLREAAIRWPD
;
A
#
# COMPACT_ATOMS: atom_id res chain seq x y z
N MET A 1 -53.48 17.75 37.51
CA MET A 1 -52.63 16.90 36.63
C MET A 1 -51.98 17.80 35.59
N ARG A 2 -50.65 17.94 35.60
CA ARG A 2 -49.88 18.66 34.58
C ARG A 2 -48.76 17.73 34.11
N ILE A 3 -48.83 17.29 32.86
CA ILE A 3 -47.88 16.37 32.23
C ILE A 3 -46.80 17.24 31.59
N GLY A 4 -45.60 17.25 32.18
CA GLY A 4 -44.41 17.88 31.61
C GLY A 4 -43.66 16.85 30.76
N CYS A 5 -43.62 17.07 29.45
CA CYS A 5 -42.89 16.24 28.51
C CYS A 5 -41.39 16.60 28.59
N ALA A 6 -40.59 15.72 29.18
CA ALA A 6 -39.13 15.86 29.20
C ALA A 6 -38.56 15.22 27.94
N VAL A 7 -38.11 16.04 26.98
CA VAL A 7 -37.35 15.58 25.80
C VAL A 7 -35.88 15.44 26.22
N LEU A 8 -35.45 14.21 26.44
CA LEU A 8 -34.04 13.85 26.62
C LEU A 8 -33.37 13.78 25.24
N LEU A 9 -32.63 14.84 24.89
CA LEU A 9 -31.73 14.88 23.74
C LEU A 9 -30.44 14.11 24.10
N THR A 10 -30.42 12.80 23.86
CA THR A 10 -29.18 12.02 23.84
C THR A 10 -28.43 12.33 22.55
N GLY A 11 -27.39 13.15 22.67
CA GLY A 11 -26.45 13.44 21.59
C GLY A 11 -25.77 12.17 21.09
N LEU A 12 -26.05 11.81 19.85
CA LEU A 12 -25.26 10.84 19.09
C LEU A 12 -23.87 11.45 18.82
N LEU A 13 -22.87 10.97 19.55
CA LEU A 13 -21.46 11.16 19.22
C LEU A 13 -21.20 10.41 17.90
N ILE A 14 -21.28 11.12 16.78
CA ILE A 14 -20.85 10.61 15.49
C ILE A 14 -19.33 10.52 15.55
N PRO A 15 -18.71 9.33 15.46
CA PRO A 15 -17.28 9.23 15.33
C PRO A 15 -16.89 9.90 14.01
N SER A 16 -16.17 11.01 14.13
CA SER A 16 -15.53 11.67 12.99
C SER A 16 -14.41 10.76 12.52
N ALA A 17 -14.74 9.76 11.72
CA ALA A 17 -13.77 9.11 10.86
C ALA A 17 -13.28 10.20 9.91
N SER A 18 -12.16 10.84 10.23
CA SER A 18 -11.39 11.63 9.28
C SER A 18 -11.12 10.72 8.10
N ARG A 19 -11.93 10.87 7.04
CA ARG A 19 -11.59 10.41 5.71
C ARG A 19 -10.40 11.26 5.29
N ALA A 20 -9.22 10.90 5.77
CA ALA A 20 -7.99 11.28 5.09
C ALA A 20 -8.21 10.82 3.65
N VAL A 21 -8.27 11.77 2.73
CA VAL A 21 -8.34 11.48 1.30
C VAL A 21 -7.08 10.69 1.00
N GLU A 22 -7.22 9.38 0.85
CA GLU A 22 -6.13 8.49 0.52
C GLU A 22 -5.65 8.90 -0.87
N ALA A 23 -4.41 9.38 -0.95
CA ALA A 23 -3.85 9.79 -2.23
C ALA A 23 -3.69 8.53 -3.09
N GLN A 24 -4.45 8.46 -4.18
CA GLN A 24 -4.34 7.40 -5.16
C GLN A 24 -3.29 7.80 -6.20
N ALA A 25 -2.31 6.92 -6.44
CA ALA A 25 -1.24 7.18 -7.38
C ALA A 25 -0.85 5.91 -8.12
N ASP A 26 -0.39 6.09 -9.36
CA ASP A 26 0.31 5.03 -10.08
C ASP A 26 1.70 4.83 -9.48
N VAL A 27 2.11 3.57 -9.25
CA VAL A 27 3.39 3.25 -8.59
C VAL A 27 4.60 3.83 -9.30
N VAL A 28 4.61 3.91 -10.65
CA VAL A 28 5.72 4.48 -11.42
C VAL A 28 5.86 5.97 -11.10
N SER A 29 4.74 6.70 -11.09
CA SER A 29 4.72 8.12 -10.77
C SER A 29 5.10 8.41 -9.32
N PHE A 30 4.71 7.52 -8.39
CA PHE A 30 4.88 7.71 -6.97
C PHE A 30 6.33 7.52 -6.51
N VAL A 31 7.08 6.54 -7.04
CA VAL A 31 8.42 6.21 -6.54
C VAL A 31 9.37 7.42 -6.53
N GLY A 32 9.27 8.31 -7.51
CA GLY A 32 10.11 9.52 -7.58
C GLY A 32 9.83 10.56 -6.49
N THR A 33 8.62 10.56 -5.92
CA THR A 33 8.17 11.52 -4.91
C THR A 33 7.88 10.88 -3.55
N ALA A 34 8.00 9.55 -3.44
CA ALA A 34 7.57 8.75 -2.29
C ALA A 34 8.10 9.27 -0.94
N ARG A 35 9.32 9.80 -0.89
CA ARG A 35 9.92 10.39 0.32
C ARG A 35 9.12 11.58 0.88
N HIS A 36 8.43 12.34 0.04
CA HIS A 36 7.65 13.51 0.47
C HIS A 36 6.33 13.09 1.15
N HIS A 37 5.96 11.81 1.04
CA HIS A 37 4.73 11.25 1.58
C HIS A 37 4.97 10.43 2.85
N ILE A 38 6.18 10.43 3.44
CA ILE A 38 6.47 9.66 4.66
C ILE A 38 5.49 10.06 5.78
N GLY A 39 4.82 9.07 6.36
CA GLY A 39 3.78 9.23 7.37
C GLY A 39 2.36 9.40 6.81
N GLU A 40 2.22 9.53 5.48
CA GLU A 40 0.91 9.61 4.82
C GLU A 40 0.43 8.22 4.41
N ARG A 41 -0.91 8.04 4.36
CA ARG A 41 -1.54 6.84 3.83
C ARG A 41 -1.89 7.03 2.36
N VAL A 42 -1.44 6.10 1.53
CA VAL A 42 -1.58 6.15 0.07
C VAL A 42 -2.11 4.83 -0.46
N THR A 43 -2.76 4.89 -1.62
CA THR A 43 -3.07 3.70 -2.44
C THR A 43 -2.26 3.77 -3.73
N LEU A 44 -1.47 2.73 -3.98
CA LEU A 44 -0.65 2.58 -5.16
C LEU A 44 -1.27 1.55 -6.09
N ASP A 45 -1.63 1.97 -7.29
CA ASP A 45 -2.12 1.09 -8.35
C ASP A 45 -0.96 0.56 -9.21
N HIS A 46 -1.24 -0.51 -9.96
CA HIS A 46 -0.29 -1.16 -10.87
C HIS A 46 1.00 -1.62 -10.17
N CYS A 47 0.89 -1.95 -8.90
CA CYS A 47 1.98 -2.51 -8.11
C CYS A 47 2.19 -3.96 -8.52
N HIS A 48 3.38 -4.28 -9.05
CA HIS A 48 3.73 -5.65 -9.36
C HIS A 48 4.43 -6.28 -8.17
N LEU A 49 3.81 -7.28 -7.55
CA LEU A 49 4.43 -8.01 -6.44
C LEU A 49 5.52 -8.93 -6.98
N VAL A 50 6.73 -8.71 -6.51
CA VAL A 50 7.91 -9.52 -6.77
C VAL A 50 8.56 -9.84 -5.44
N TYR A 51 9.06 -11.06 -5.24
CA TYR A 51 9.69 -11.49 -4.00
C TYR A 51 8.79 -11.31 -2.77
N ALA A 52 8.32 -12.43 -2.22
CA ALA A 52 7.52 -12.44 -0.99
C ALA A 52 8.21 -13.37 0.01
N THR A 53 8.36 -12.88 1.24
CA THR A 53 8.80 -13.63 2.43
C THR A 53 7.73 -13.52 3.51
N GLU A 54 7.90 -14.19 4.65
CA GLU A 54 6.96 -14.09 5.78
C GLU A 54 6.91 -12.70 6.42
N GLU A 55 7.89 -11.83 6.18
CA GLU A 55 7.97 -10.51 6.81
C GLU A 55 7.72 -9.36 5.83
N GLU A 56 8.02 -9.58 4.54
CA GLU A 56 8.05 -8.51 3.55
C GLU A 56 7.76 -9.00 2.13
N ILE A 57 7.14 -8.13 1.34
CA ILE A 57 6.89 -8.31 -0.09
C ILE A 57 7.53 -7.13 -0.82
N THR A 58 8.15 -7.32 -1.98
CA THR A 58 8.60 -6.20 -2.81
C THR A 58 7.53 -5.84 -3.84
N CYS A 59 7.17 -4.57 -3.91
CA CYS A 59 6.38 -4.00 -4.97
C CYS A 59 7.30 -3.32 -5.97
N VAL A 60 7.12 -3.56 -7.27
CA VAL A 60 7.82 -2.81 -8.32
C VAL A 60 6.83 -2.11 -9.23
N GLY A 61 7.18 -0.89 -9.61
CA GLY A 61 6.53 -0.21 -10.73
C GLY A 61 7.21 -0.60 -12.03
N LEU A 62 6.42 -0.92 -13.06
CA LEU A 62 6.91 -1.31 -14.37
C LEU A 62 6.63 -0.19 -15.37
N LEU A 63 7.67 0.22 -16.10
CA LEU A 63 7.50 1.13 -17.24
C LEU A 63 6.81 0.40 -18.39
N PRO A 64 6.07 1.12 -19.25
CA PRO A 64 5.55 0.57 -20.50
C PRO A 64 6.66 -0.11 -21.31
N ARG A 65 6.29 -1.16 -22.06
CA ARG A 65 7.22 -1.84 -22.98
C ARG A 65 7.83 -0.84 -23.95
N ASP A 66 9.14 -0.92 -24.12
CA ASP A 66 9.82 -0.11 -25.12
C ASP A 66 9.63 -0.68 -26.54
N ALA A 67 10.25 -0.02 -27.53
CA ALA A 67 10.15 -0.43 -28.94
C ALA A 67 10.77 -1.81 -29.21
N ALA A 68 11.65 -2.32 -28.34
CA ALA A 68 12.21 -3.67 -28.43
C ALA A 68 11.33 -4.72 -27.72
N GLY A 69 10.29 -4.28 -27.00
CA GLY A 69 9.37 -5.13 -26.25
C GLY A 69 9.82 -5.39 -24.81
N ASP A 70 10.91 -4.76 -24.37
CA ASP A 70 11.49 -4.94 -23.05
C ASP A 70 10.72 -4.14 -21.99
N VAL A 71 10.56 -4.75 -20.80
CA VAL A 71 9.94 -4.12 -19.63
C VAL A 71 11.04 -3.73 -18.65
N ARG A 72 11.00 -2.48 -18.16
CA ARG A 72 11.97 -1.95 -17.20
C ARG A 72 11.29 -1.60 -15.88
N MET A 73 11.98 -1.81 -14.77
CA MET A 73 11.51 -1.35 -13.46
C MET A 73 11.71 0.15 -13.32
N ALA A 74 10.65 0.87 -12.95
CA ALA A 74 10.70 2.28 -12.56
C ALA A 74 11.31 2.45 -11.16
N GLY A 75 11.05 1.47 -10.27
CA GLY A 75 11.64 1.39 -8.95
C GLY A 75 10.90 0.39 -8.07
N LYS A 76 11.29 0.34 -6.80
CA LYS A 76 10.81 -0.66 -5.84
C LYS A 76 10.36 -0.02 -4.53
N LEU A 77 9.36 -0.62 -3.91
CA LEU A 77 8.82 -0.28 -2.61
C LEU A 77 8.73 -1.53 -1.75
N LEU A 78 9.08 -1.41 -0.48
CA LEU A 78 8.96 -2.51 0.47
C LEU A 78 7.55 -2.55 1.06
N ILE A 79 6.88 -3.69 1.03
CA ILE A 79 5.52 -3.85 1.56
C ILE A 79 5.58 -4.70 2.82
N ARG A 80 5.19 -4.09 3.94
CA ARG A 80 4.95 -4.77 5.21
C ARG A 80 3.45 -4.83 5.44
N VAL A 81 2.89 -6.02 5.25
CA VAL A 81 1.45 -6.26 5.37
C VAL A 81 0.99 -6.09 6.82
N GLY A 82 -0.19 -5.50 7.01
CA GLY A 82 -0.82 -5.46 8.33
C GLY A 82 -1.33 -6.84 8.74
N ALA A 83 -1.54 -7.07 10.04
CA ALA A 83 -1.98 -8.37 10.56
C ALA A 83 -3.32 -8.86 9.94
N ALA A 84 -4.19 -7.93 9.53
CA ALA A 84 -5.46 -8.23 8.87
C ALA A 84 -5.31 -8.76 7.42
N GLU A 85 -4.14 -8.57 6.79
CA GLU A 85 -3.88 -8.92 5.38
C GLU A 85 -3.17 -10.29 5.23
N ALA A 86 -3.33 -11.19 6.20
CA ALA A 86 -2.73 -12.53 6.16
C ALA A 86 -3.19 -13.37 4.95
N SER A 87 -4.37 -13.08 4.39
CA SER A 87 -4.87 -13.78 3.19
C SER A 87 -4.15 -13.33 1.92
N GLY A 88 -4.11 -12.02 1.65
CA GLY A 88 -3.39 -11.48 0.49
C GLY A 88 -1.91 -11.80 0.53
N HIS A 89 -1.31 -11.79 1.72
CA HIS A 89 0.10 -12.17 1.89
C HIS A 89 0.36 -13.63 1.53
N ARG A 90 -0.46 -14.58 2.00
CA ARG A 90 -0.32 -16.00 1.60
C ARG A 90 -0.47 -16.20 0.09
N ARG A 91 -1.38 -15.45 -0.55
CA ARG A 91 -1.52 -15.48 -2.01
C ARG A 91 -0.25 -14.96 -2.70
N ALA A 92 0.34 -13.87 -2.21
CA ALA A 92 1.60 -13.36 -2.73
C ALA A 92 2.76 -14.36 -2.58
N LEU A 93 2.86 -15.04 -1.43
CA LEU A 93 3.85 -16.10 -1.20
C LEU A 93 3.70 -17.26 -2.19
N ALA A 94 2.47 -17.70 -2.44
CA ALA A 94 2.21 -18.83 -3.32
C ALA A 94 2.50 -18.53 -4.81
N HIS A 95 2.28 -17.29 -5.26
CA HIS A 95 2.24 -16.98 -6.68
C HIS A 95 3.29 -15.98 -7.17
N CYS A 96 3.80 -15.11 -6.30
CA CYS A 96 4.62 -13.95 -6.67
C CYS A 96 6.06 -14.00 -6.14
N ALA A 97 6.39 -15.00 -5.33
CA ALA A 97 7.72 -15.15 -4.74
C ALA A 97 8.85 -15.38 -5.76
N GLY A 98 8.54 -15.94 -6.94
CA GLY A 98 9.53 -16.29 -7.97
C GLY A 98 10.11 -15.13 -8.79
N GLY A 99 9.67 -13.89 -8.55
CA GLY A 99 10.15 -12.70 -9.27
C GLY A 99 9.68 -12.60 -10.73
N ALA A 100 8.75 -13.46 -11.16
CA ALA A 100 8.19 -13.42 -12.50
C ALA A 100 7.21 -12.24 -12.65
N LEU A 101 7.33 -11.50 -13.76
CA LEU A 101 6.45 -10.37 -14.07
C LEU A 101 5.14 -10.81 -14.75
N ASN A 102 4.41 -11.73 -14.12
CA ASN A 102 3.12 -12.22 -14.63
C ASN A 102 1.94 -11.31 -14.20
N GLY A 103 0.93 -11.14 -15.05
CA GLY A 103 -0.22 -10.27 -14.73
C GLY A 103 -1.01 -10.70 -13.49
N SER A 104 -0.87 -11.95 -13.02
CA SER A 104 -1.51 -12.41 -11.78
C SER A 104 -0.93 -11.81 -10.49
N CYS A 105 0.21 -11.11 -10.58
CA CYS A 105 0.86 -10.44 -9.45
C CYS A 105 0.76 -8.91 -9.51
N GLU A 106 0.01 -8.37 -10.47
CA GLU A 106 -0.35 -6.96 -10.49
C GLU A 106 -1.52 -6.72 -9.52
N VAL A 107 -1.36 -5.76 -8.61
CA VAL A 107 -2.30 -5.46 -7.53
C VAL A 107 -2.38 -3.95 -7.27
N SER A 108 -3.37 -3.52 -6.49
CA SER A 108 -3.31 -2.24 -5.78
C SER A 108 -2.89 -2.47 -4.32
N VAL A 109 -2.01 -1.63 -3.78
CA VAL A 109 -1.59 -1.70 -2.38
C VAL A 109 -1.88 -0.39 -1.68
N SER A 110 -2.61 -0.48 -0.56
CA SER A 110 -2.82 0.66 0.34
C SER A 110 -1.96 0.52 1.58
N GLY A 111 -1.40 1.61 2.10
CA GLY A 111 -0.58 1.55 3.30
C GLY A 111 0.00 2.89 3.68
N GLU A 112 0.63 2.94 4.85
CA GLU A 112 1.32 4.15 5.31
C GLU A 112 2.77 4.15 4.84
N VAL A 113 3.19 5.25 4.23
CA VAL A 113 4.54 5.39 3.68
C VAL A 113 5.55 5.52 4.82
N PHE A 114 6.62 4.74 4.75
CA PHE A 114 7.71 4.80 5.71
C PHE A 114 9.08 4.71 5.08
N ASP A 115 10.08 5.27 5.77
CA ASP A 115 11.48 5.09 5.44
C ASP A 115 11.97 3.71 5.93
N ALA A 116 12.21 2.80 4.98
CA ALA A 116 12.69 1.46 5.23
C ALA A 116 14.22 1.38 5.30
N SER A 117 14.94 2.43 4.90
CA SER A 117 16.40 2.45 4.73
C SER A 117 17.15 2.06 5.99
N ARG A 118 16.67 2.53 7.16
CA ARG A 118 17.25 2.21 8.46
C ARG A 118 17.22 0.72 8.81
N SER A 119 16.24 -0.04 8.32
CA SER A 119 16.19 -1.50 8.52
C SER A 119 17.30 -2.23 7.76
N PHE A 120 17.93 -1.58 6.78
CA PHE A 120 18.99 -2.15 5.94
C PHE A 120 20.35 -1.47 6.12
N GLY A 121 20.50 -0.62 7.15
CA GLY A 121 21.75 0.11 7.40
C GLY A 121 22.09 1.12 6.30
N LEU A 122 21.10 1.58 5.54
CA LEU A 122 21.25 2.61 4.51
C LEU A 122 21.01 4.00 5.12
N ASP A 123 21.81 4.98 4.70
CA ASP A 123 21.64 6.39 5.06
C ASP A 123 20.42 7.02 4.37
N GLU A 124 19.67 7.86 5.09
CA GLU A 124 18.49 8.60 4.64
C GLU A 124 17.46 7.77 3.83
N ALA A 125 16.39 8.39 3.34
CA ALA A 125 15.25 7.75 2.68
C ALA A 125 15.56 7.20 1.27
N ARG A 126 16.52 6.27 1.18
CA ARG A 126 16.95 5.57 -0.05
C ARG A 126 16.09 4.37 -0.40
N LEU A 127 15.36 3.84 0.57
CA LEU A 127 14.40 2.77 0.43
C LEU A 127 13.10 3.18 1.12
N ILE A 128 12.02 3.27 0.35
CA ILE A 128 10.69 3.58 0.85
C ILE A 128 9.86 2.29 0.90
N GLY A 129 8.96 2.21 1.87
CA GLY A 129 7.99 1.14 1.94
C GLY A 129 6.59 1.61 2.36
N LEU A 130 5.65 0.68 2.32
CA LEU A 130 4.33 0.79 2.91
C LEU A 130 4.22 -0.16 4.11
N ARG A 131 3.82 0.36 5.27
CA ARG A 131 3.51 -0.43 6.47
C ARG A 131 2.01 -0.47 6.71
N GLU A 132 1.57 -1.45 7.50
CA GLU A 132 0.15 -1.75 7.71
C GLU A 132 -0.59 -1.83 6.37
N ALA A 133 0.08 -2.50 5.41
CA ALA A 133 -0.35 -2.53 4.04
C ALA A 133 -1.50 -3.53 3.84
N ALA A 134 -2.46 -3.16 3.00
CA ALA A 134 -3.54 -4.01 2.52
C ALA A 134 -3.43 -4.20 1.01
N ILE A 135 -3.66 -5.43 0.53
CA ILE A 135 -3.43 -5.84 -0.86
C ILE A 135 -4.79 -6.10 -1.52
N ARG A 136 -5.10 -5.33 -2.56
CA ARG A 136 -6.27 -5.54 -3.40
C ARG A 136 -5.85 -6.20 -4.70
N TRP A 137 -6.24 -7.46 -4.86
CA TRP A 137 -6.06 -8.21 -6.09
C TRP A 137 -7.13 -7.82 -7.12
N PRO A 138 -6.82 -7.85 -8.42
CA PRO A 138 -7.84 -7.78 -9.45
C PRO A 138 -8.77 -9.00 -9.37
N ASP A 139 -10.06 -8.77 -9.59
CA ASP A 139 -11.12 -9.79 -9.61
C ASP A 139 -10.97 -10.78 -10.78
#